data_AF-W4RK52-F1
#
_entry.id   AF-W4RK52-F1
#
_cell.length_a   1.000
_cell.length_b   1.000
_cell.length_c   1.000
_cell.angle_alpha   90.00
_cell.angle_beta   90.00
_cell.angle_gamma   90.00
#
_symmetry.space_group_name_H-M   'P 1'
#
loop_
_entity.id
_entity.type
_entity.pdbx_description
1 polymer ?
#
loop_
_entity_poly.entity_id
_entity_poly.type
_entity_poly.pdbx_seq_one_letter_code
_entity_poly.pdbx_strand_id
1 'polypeptide(L)'
;MLHYILKRLGSMAVTLLVIITLTFFLMHSIPGSPFNEERATSEAVQKNLESFYHLDEPLYVQYFIYLKSVATFDFGPSIKKSSQTVNEMLGRGFPVSFELGMITLIVAIFSGILLGIIAALRHNGLIDYLAMTVAVVGISVPNFVMATLLIQQLAVTWEILPVATWTSPKHMILPTLALATGLWQSSHV
;
A
#
# COMPACT_ATOMS: atom_id res chain seq x y z
N MET A 1 24.56 19.18 6.33
CA MET A 1 23.75 18.46 5.31
C MET A 1 24.16 16.99 5.17
N LEU A 2 25.42 16.65 4.84
CA LEU A 2 25.84 15.24 4.66
C LEU A 2 25.64 14.38 5.92
N HIS A 3 26.04 14.86 7.09
CA HIS A 3 25.81 14.15 8.37
C HIS A 3 24.32 13.88 8.63
N TYR A 4 23.45 14.84 8.30
CA TYR A 4 22.00 14.69 8.42
C TYR A 4 21.44 13.63 7.45
N ILE A 5 21.90 13.65 6.19
CA ILE A 5 21.50 12.65 5.19
C ILE A 5 21.93 11.25 5.63
N LEU A 6 23.17 11.09 6.10
CA LEU A 6 23.68 9.80 6.58
C LEU A 6 22.91 9.31 7.82
N LYS A 7 22.63 10.19 8.78
CA LYS A 7 21.81 9.86 9.96
C LYS A 7 20.41 9.40 9.52
N ARG A 8 19.81 10.06 8.54
CA ARG A 8 18.48 9.71 8.02
C ARG A 8 18.49 8.37 7.28
N LEU A 9 19.46 8.14 6.39
CA LEU A 9 19.64 6.86 5.70
C LEU A 9 19.89 5.71 6.68
N GLY A 10 20.71 5.93 7.71
CA GLY A 10 20.92 4.97 8.78
C GLY A 10 19.63 4.65 9.53
N SER A 11 18.86 5.67 9.93
CA SER A 11 17.56 5.46 10.59
C SER A 11 16.57 4.71 9.70
N MET A 12 16.52 5.00 8.39
CA MET A 12 15.67 4.28 7.44
C MET A 12 16.09 2.81 7.30
N ALA A 13 17.38 2.52 7.21
CA ALA A 13 17.88 1.15 7.15
C ALA A 13 17.52 0.36 8.41
N VAL A 14 17.66 0.95 9.59
CA VAL A 14 17.27 0.33 10.86
C VAL A 14 15.75 0.07 10.90
N THR A 15 14.93 1.06 10.52
CA THR A 15 13.47 0.90 10.48
C THR A 15 13.06 -0.21 9.52
N LEU A 16 13.64 -0.27 8.32
CA LEU A 16 13.37 -1.34 7.36
C LEU A 16 13.78 -2.70 7.91
N LEU A 17 14.96 -2.81 8.53
CA LEU A 17 15.42 -4.06 9.12
C LEU A 17 14.47 -4.53 10.23
N VAL A 18 13.99 -3.62 11.09
CA VAL A 18 12.99 -3.94 12.10
C VAL A 18 11.70 -4.45 11.46
N ILE A 19 11.17 -3.76 10.44
CA ILE A 19 9.95 -4.18 9.75
C ILE A 19 10.13 -5.56 9.11
N ILE A 20 11.21 -5.78 8.35
CA ILE A 20 11.53 -7.06 7.68
C ILE A 20 11.62 -8.20 8.71
N THR A 21 12.26 -7.94 9.85
CA THR A 21 12.42 -8.93 10.91
C THR A 21 11.09 -9.26 11.58
N LEU A 22 10.31 -8.24 11.91
CA LEU A 22 8.98 -8.41 12.50
C LEU A 22 8.04 -9.16 11.53
N THR A 23 7.99 -8.78 10.26
CA THR A 23 7.14 -9.44 9.27
C THR A 23 7.55 -10.90 9.07
N PHE A 24 8.85 -11.19 9.03
CA PHE A 24 9.36 -12.56 8.96
C PHE A 24 8.84 -13.40 10.13
N PHE A 25 9.05 -12.96 11.38
CA PHE A 25 8.61 -13.73 12.54
C PHE A 25 7.09 -13.80 12.68
N LEU A 26 6.36 -12.74 12.32
CA LEU A 26 4.90 -12.75 12.30
C LEU A 26 4.36 -13.82 11.35
N MET A 27 4.92 -13.93 10.14
CA MET A 27 4.52 -14.95 9.18
C MET A 27 4.81 -16.37 9.68
N HIS A 28 5.97 -16.59 10.31
CA HIS A 28 6.34 -17.90 10.88
C HIS A 28 5.57 -18.25 12.16
N SER A 29 4.94 -17.26 12.81
CA SER A 29 4.09 -17.48 13.99
C SER A 29 2.70 -17.99 13.63
N ILE A 30 2.29 -17.89 12.36
CA ILE A 30 1.01 -18.41 11.88
C ILE A 30 1.10 -19.94 11.85
N PRO A 31 0.23 -20.66 12.58
CA PRO A 31 0.27 -22.11 12.62
C PRO A 31 -0.15 -22.72 11.27
N GLY A 32 0.61 -23.70 10.79
CA GLY A 32 0.35 -24.41 9.54
C GLY A 32 1.49 -24.28 8.53
N SER A 33 1.43 -25.08 7.46
CA SER A 33 2.29 -24.95 6.28
C SER A 33 1.54 -24.15 5.21
N PRO A 34 2.21 -23.28 4.44
CA PRO A 34 1.59 -22.60 3.31
C PRO A 34 1.02 -23.56 2.25
N PHE A 35 1.41 -24.84 2.29
CA PHE A 35 0.93 -25.89 1.39
C PHE A 35 -0.25 -26.70 1.94
N ASN A 36 -0.67 -26.48 3.20
CA ASN A 36 -1.75 -27.26 3.83
C ASN A 36 -3.14 -27.02 3.19
N GLU A 37 -3.36 -25.87 2.53
CA GLU A 37 -4.61 -25.58 1.82
C GLU A 37 -4.73 -26.31 0.48
N GLU A 38 -3.60 -26.67 -0.14
CA GLU A 38 -3.54 -27.51 -1.34
C GLU A 38 -3.67 -28.99 -0.96
N ARG A 39 -4.86 -29.37 -0.48
CA ARG A 39 -5.27 -30.70 0.02
C ARG A 39 -5.05 -31.91 -0.93
N ALA A 40 -4.40 -31.73 -2.08
CA ALA A 40 -4.21 -32.75 -3.11
C ALA A 40 -2.72 -33.12 -3.35
N THR A 41 -1.77 -32.55 -2.60
CA THR A 41 -0.36 -32.92 -2.73
C THR A 41 -0.03 -34.13 -1.86
N SER A 42 0.60 -35.15 -2.44
CA SER A 42 1.11 -36.28 -1.65
C SER A 42 2.19 -35.78 -0.67
N GLU A 43 2.40 -36.48 0.44
CA GLU A 43 3.44 -36.12 1.42
C GLU A 43 4.82 -35.93 0.77
N ALA A 44 5.10 -36.70 -0.28
CA ALA A 44 6.33 -36.57 -1.07
C ALA A 44 6.41 -35.22 -1.80
N VAL A 45 5.31 -34.74 -2.37
CA VAL A 45 5.26 -33.43 -3.04
C VAL A 45 5.40 -32.32 -2.00
N GLN A 46 4.75 -32.44 -0.84
CA GLN A 46 4.87 -31.45 0.23
C GLN A 46 6.32 -31.29 0.70
N LYS A 47 7.02 -32.40 0.98
CA LYS A 47 8.44 -32.36 1.36
C LYS A 47 9.33 -31.74 0.29
N ASN A 48 9.07 -32.06 -0.98
CA ASN A 48 9.83 -31.46 -2.09
C ASN A 48 9.60 -29.94 -2.18
N LEU A 49 8.38 -29.47 -1.94
CA LEU A 49 8.07 -28.05 -1.91
C LEU A 49 8.72 -27.36 -0.72
N GLU A 50 8.64 -27.94 0.48
CA GLU A 50 9.29 -27.41 1.68
C GLU A 50 10.80 -27.26 1.46
N SER A 51 11.44 -28.28 0.90
CA SER A 51 12.88 -28.23 0.57
C SER A 51 13.21 -27.20 -0.52
N PHE A 52 12.38 -27.10 -1.56
CA PHE A 52 12.56 -26.11 -2.63
C PHE A 52 12.47 -24.66 -2.12
N TYR A 53 11.60 -24.40 -1.15
CA TYR A 53 11.44 -23.07 -0.53
C TYR A 53 12.28 -22.88 0.74
N HIS A 54 13.15 -23.86 1.10
CA HIS A 54 13.96 -23.86 2.32
C HIS A 54 13.16 -23.76 3.62
N LEU A 55 11.90 -24.21 3.62
CA LEU A 55 11.04 -24.19 4.81
C LEU A 55 11.37 -25.30 5.82
N ASP A 56 12.16 -26.29 5.39
CA ASP A 56 12.69 -27.39 6.19
C ASP A 56 14.00 -27.03 6.95
N GLU A 57 14.62 -25.89 6.60
CA GLU A 57 15.85 -25.41 7.24
C GLU A 57 15.59 -24.77 8.62
N PRO A 58 16.60 -24.68 9.52
CA PRO A 58 16.47 -23.95 10.77
C PRO A 58 16.07 -22.48 10.56
N LEU A 59 15.23 -21.92 11.43
CA LEU A 59 14.67 -20.55 11.29
C LEU A 59 15.71 -19.45 11.03
N TYR A 60 16.90 -19.54 11.63
CA TYR A 60 17.95 -18.55 11.40
C TYR A 60 18.50 -18.62 9.96
N VAL A 61 18.58 -19.82 9.36
CA VAL A 61 18.98 -20.00 7.96
C VAL A 61 17.92 -19.38 7.05
N GLN A 62 16.64 -19.70 7.29
CA GLN A 62 15.53 -19.12 6.54
C GLN A 62 15.55 -17.58 6.58
N TYR A 63 15.82 -17.01 7.76
CA TYR A 63 15.93 -15.56 7.93
C TYR A 63 17.09 -14.95 7.14
N PHE A 64 18.27 -15.56 7.14
CA PHE A 64 19.40 -15.05 6.35
C PHE A 64 19.21 -15.22 4.84
N ILE A 65 18.56 -16.30 4.39
CA ILE A 65 18.14 -16.46 2.99
C ILE A 65 17.18 -15.34 2.62
N TYR A 66 16.16 -15.08 3.45
CA TYR A 66 15.21 -13.99 3.23
C TYR A 66 15.87 -12.61 3.22
N LEU A 67 16.78 -12.32 4.15
CA LEU A 67 17.55 -11.07 4.16
C LEU A 67 18.40 -10.91 2.90
N LYS A 68 19.04 -11.98 2.44
CA LYS A 68 19.81 -11.98 1.20
C LYS A 68 18.90 -11.65 0.01
N SER A 69 17.76 -12.32 -0.11
CA SER A 69 16.74 -12.05 -1.14
C SER A 69 16.29 -10.59 -1.15
N VAL A 70 16.03 -10.01 0.03
CA VAL A 70 15.69 -8.58 0.15
C VAL A 70 16.85 -7.68 -0.29
N ALA A 71 18.08 -7.99 0.13
CA ALA A 71 19.25 -7.19 -0.20
C ALA A 71 19.63 -7.26 -1.69
N THR A 72 19.38 -8.38 -2.36
CA THR A 72 19.64 -8.57 -3.79
C THR A 72 18.43 -8.22 -4.67
N PHE A 73 17.30 -7.84 -4.07
CA PHE A 73 16.02 -7.65 -4.77
C PHE A 73 15.59 -8.88 -5.58
N ASP A 74 15.95 -10.08 -5.11
CA ASP A 74 15.56 -11.35 -5.73
C ASP A 74 14.71 -12.14 -4.75
N PHE A 75 13.39 -11.99 -4.90
CA PHE A 75 12.39 -12.58 -4.02
C PHE A 75 11.99 -13.99 -4.46
N GLY A 76 12.45 -14.45 -5.62
CA GLY A 76 12.18 -15.79 -6.13
C GLY A 76 10.70 -16.08 -6.47
N PRO A 77 10.34 -17.37 -6.56
CA PRO A 77 8.99 -17.82 -6.91
C PRO A 77 7.96 -17.52 -5.81
N SER A 78 6.71 -17.29 -6.21
CA SER A 78 5.62 -17.08 -5.26
C SER A 78 5.10 -18.41 -4.70
N ILE A 79 5.16 -18.56 -3.38
CA ILE A 79 4.59 -19.72 -2.66
C ILE A 79 3.09 -19.88 -2.95
N LYS A 80 2.36 -18.76 -3.10
CA LYS A 80 0.90 -18.76 -3.36
C LYS A 80 0.55 -18.90 -4.85
N LYS A 81 1.46 -18.52 -5.75
CA LYS A 81 1.26 -18.54 -7.21
C LYS A 81 2.47 -19.18 -7.87
N SER A 82 2.50 -20.51 -7.90
CA SER A 82 3.62 -21.32 -8.38
C SER A 82 4.11 -20.98 -9.80
N SER A 83 3.28 -20.38 -10.65
CA SER A 83 3.64 -19.97 -12.01
C SER A 83 4.26 -18.57 -12.14
N GLN A 84 4.42 -17.82 -11.04
CA GLN A 84 4.88 -16.43 -11.06
C GLN A 84 5.96 -16.18 -10.03
N THR A 85 6.90 -15.28 -10.37
CA THR A 85 7.86 -14.77 -9.38
C THR A 85 7.28 -13.58 -8.62
N VAL A 86 7.74 -13.37 -7.39
CA VAL A 86 7.36 -12.18 -6.61
C VAL A 86 7.84 -10.91 -7.32
N ASN A 87 9.00 -10.96 -7.97
CA ASN A 87 9.53 -9.87 -8.79
C ASN A 87 8.60 -9.49 -9.95
N GLU A 88 8.00 -10.45 -10.66
CA GLU A 88 6.99 -10.17 -11.69
C GLU A 88 5.73 -9.53 -11.10
N MET A 89 5.28 -10.00 -9.95
CA MET A 89 4.13 -9.43 -9.26
C MET A 89 4.39 -7.97 -8.87
N LEU A 90 5.57 -7.69 -8.32
CA LEU A 90 6.02 -6.33 -8.02
C LEU A 90 6.17 -5.49 -9.28
N GLY A 91 6.75 -6.02 -10.35
CA GLY A 91 6.93 -5.32 -11.63
C GLY A 91 5.62 -4.86 -12.26
N ARG A 92 4.53 -5.59 -12.04
CA ARG A 92 3.18 -5.18 -12.48
C ARG A 92 2.47 -4.26 -11.48
N GLY A 93 2.59 -4.53 -10.19
CA GLY A 93 1.82 -3.83 -9.14
C GLY A 93 2.45 -2.52 -8.67
N PHE A 94 3.78 -2.47 -8.59
CA PHE A 94 4.52 -1.31 -8.08
C PHE A 94 4.33 -0.06 -8.95
N PRO A 95 4.44 -0.10 -10.30
CA PRO A 95 4.25 1.09 -11.11
C PRO A 95 2.85 1.72 -10.93
N VAL A 96 1.82 0.88 -10.89
CA VAL A 96 0.42 1.31 -10.65
C VAL A 96 0.27 1.97 -9.29
N SER A 97 0.83 1.35 -8.25
CA SER A 97 0.76 1.86 -6.88
C SER A 97 1.54 3.17 -6.72
N PHE A 98 2.71 3.24 -7.35
CA PHE A 98 3.56 4.43 -7.34
C PHE A 98 2.88 5.60 -8.06
N GLU A 99 2.36 5.37 -9.26
CA GLU A 99 1.62 6.37 -10.04
C GLU A 99 0.41 6.90 -9.26
N LEU A 100 -0.43 6.01 -8.73
CA LEU A 100 -1.58 6.39 -7.91
C LEU A 100 -1.16 7.19 -6.68
N GLY A 101 -0.13 6.73 -5.96
CA GLY A 101 0.40 7.41 -4.78
C GLY A 101 0.88 8.83 -5.09
N MET A 102 1.64 9.00 -6.18
CA MET A 102 2.15 10.30 -6.62
C MET A 102 1.02 11.26 -7.03
N ILE A 103 0.06 10.79 -7.84
CA ILE A 103 -1.09 11.61 -8.26
C ILE A 103 -1.92 12.01 -7.04
N THR A 104 -2.16 11.08 -6.13
CA THR A 104 -2.90 11.35 -4.88
C THR A 104 -2.20 12.39 -4.02
N LEU A 105 -0.89 12.28 -3.83
CA LEU A 105 -0.12 13.27 -3.07
C LEU A 105 -0.22 14.66 -3.68
N ILE A 106 -0.06 14.76 -5.01
CA ILE A 106 -0.21 16.02 -5.73
C ILE A 106 -1.60 16.60 -5.49
N VAL A 107 -2.67 15.83 -5.74
CA VAL A 107 -4.05 16.30 -5.57
C VAL A 107 -4.32 16.71 -4.12
N ALA A 108 -3.88 15.93 -3.13
CA ALA A 108 -4.09 16.22 -1.71
C ALA A 108 -3.39 17.51 -1.28
N ILE A 109 -2.14 17.72 -1.70
CA ILE A 109 -1.37 18.93 -1.39
C ILE A 109 -2.02 20.15 -2.05
N PHE A 110 -2.30 20.09 -3.35
CA PHE A 110 -2.89 21.22 -4.08
C PHE A 110 -4.26 21.58 -3.52
N SER A 111 -5.16 20.61 -3.33
CA SER A 111 -6.50 20.85 -2.79
C SER A 111 -6.46 21.35 -1.34
N GLY A 112 -5.62 20.77 -0.48
CA GLY A 112 -5.47 21.19 0.91
C GLY A 112 -4.94 22.62 1.03
N ILE A 113 -3.92 22.98 0.26
CA ILE A 113 -3.37 24.35 0.24
C ILE A 113 -4.41 25.34 -0.29
N LEU A 114 -5.11 25.01 -1.38
CA LEU A 114 -6.14 25.90 -1.94
C LEU A 114 -7.28 26.15 -0.95
N LEU A 115 -7.81 25.10 -0.32
CA LEU A 115 -8.86 25.23 0.69
C LEU A 115 -8.38 26.07 1.89
N GLY A 116 -7.15 25.85 2.35
CA GLY A 116 -6.54 26.63 3.42
C GLY A 116 -6.37 28.11 3.08
N ILE A 117 -5.90 28.42 1.86
CA ILE A 117 -5.77 29.81 1.38
C ILE A 117 -7.14 30.48 1.27
N ILE A 118 -8.13 29.80 0.68
CA ILE A 118 -9.48 30.34 0.49
C ILE A 118 -10.14 30.65 1.85
N ALA A 119 -10.01 29.74 2.82
CA ALA A 119 -10.50 29.94 4.18
C ALA A 119 -9.82 31.15 4.84
N ALA A 120 -8.49 31.26 4.73
CA ALA A 120 -7.71 32.36 5.32
C ALA A 120 -8.04 33.73 4.70
N LEU A 121 -8.25 33.82 3.38
CA LEU A 121 -8.55 35.08 2.68
C LEU A 121 -9.95 35.64 3.01
N ARG A 122 -10.89 34.78 3.41
CA ARG A 122 -12.28 35.15 3.72
C ARG A 122 -12.66 34.73 5.13
N HIS A 123 -11.73 34.92 6.05
CA HIS A 123 -11.84 34.48 7.44
C HIS A 123 -13.13 34.98 8.13
N ASN A 124 -13.74 34.11 8.92
CA ASN A 124 -15.03 34.34 9.61
C ASN A 124 -16.22 34.67 8.68
N GLY A 125 -16.08 34.40 7.37
CA GLY A 125 -17.16 34.52 6.39
C GLY A 125 -17.73 33.16 5.97
N LEU A 126 -18.80 33.17 5.18
CA LEU A 126 -19.44 31.94 4.69
C LEU A 126 -18.48 31.00 3.94
N ILE A 127 -17.51 31.56 3.22
CA ILE A 127 -16.52 30.78 2.46
C ILE A 127 -15.59 29.99 3.40
N ASP A 128 -15.19 30.59 4.52
CA ASP A 128 -14.38 29.94 5.56
C ASP A 128 -15.16 28.78 6.17
N TYR A 129 -16.41 29.02 6.61
CA TYR A 129 -17.27 27.97 7.16
C TYR A 129 -17.54 26.82 6.17
N LEU A 130 -17.75 27.11 4.88
CA LEU A 130 -17.93 26.08 3.86
C LEU A 130 -16.64 25.28 3.63
N ALA A 131 -15.49 25.94 3.52
CA ALA A 131 -14.19 25.28 3.35
C ALA A 131 -13.87 24.38 4.55
N MET A 132 -14.07 24.88 5.77
CA MET A 132 -13.95 24.09 7.00
C MET A 132 -14.91 22.89 7.02
N THR A 133 -16.17 23.07 6.63
CA THR A 133 -17.15 21.97 6.61
C THR A 133 -16.71 20.87 5.65
N VAL A 134 -16.27 21.22 4.44
CA VAL A 134 -15.75 20.26 3.46
C VAL A 134 -14.53 19.52 4.01
N ALA A 135 -13.58 20.24 4.63
CA ALA A 135 -12.40 19.64 5.24
C ALA A 135 -12.79 18.66 6.37
N VAL A 136 -13.68 19.08 7.28
CA VAL A 136 -14.15 18.25 8.40
C VAL A 136 -14.86 17.00 7.89
N VAL A 137 -15.72 17.10 6.88
CA VAL A 137 -16.38 15.92 6.29
C VAL A 137 -15.34 14.98 5.68
N GLY A 138 -14.39 15.49 4.89
CA GLY A 138 -13.33 14.67 4.30
C GLY A 138 -12.45 13.97 5.33
N ILE A 139 -12.21 14.61 6.48
CA ILE A 139 -11.43 14.04 7.58
C ILE A 139 -12.25 13.05 8.42
N SER A 140 -13.56 13.28 8.59
CA SER A 140 -14.40 12.49 9.50
C SER A 140 -14.95 11.23 8.86
N VAL A 141 -15.08 11.19 7.53
CA VAL A 141 -15.61 10.02 6.82
C VAL A 141 -14.48 8.97 6.68
N PRO A 142 -14.70 7.71 7.10
CA PRO A 142 -13.72 6.66 6.88
C PRO A 142 -13.41 6.49 5.39
N ASN A 143 -12.14 6.33 5.04
CA ASN A 143 -11.70 6.29 3.64
C ASN A 143 -12.41 5.20 2.80
N PHE A 144 -12.69 4.04 3.39
CA PHE A 144 -13.42 2.98 2.69
C PHE A 144 -14.87 3.38 2.38
N VAL A 145 -15.54 4.13 3.28
CA VAL A 145 -16.89 4.65 3.06
C VAL A 145 -16.87 5.67 1.93
N MET A 146 -15.88 6.58 1.94
CA MET A 146 -15.72 7.57 0.88
C MET A 146 -15.51 6.88 -0.49
N ALA A 147 -14.62 5.88 -0.54
CA ALA A 147 -14.38 5.10 -1.75
C ALA A 147 -15.66 4.40 -2.24
N THR A 148 -16.40 3.72 -1.36
CA THR A 148 -17.64 3.03 -1.72
C THR A 148 -18.71 4.00 -2.23
N LEU A 149 -18.88 5.16 -1.59
CA LEU A 149 -19.85 6.18 -2.01
C LEU A 149 -19.50 6.75 -3.39
N LEU A 150 -18.22 7.07 -3.63
CA LEU A 150 -17.76 7.57 -4.93
C LEU A 150 -18.00 6.54 -6.04
N ILE A 151 -17.69 5.27 -5.79
CA ILE A 151 -17.96 4.18 -6.75
C ILE A 151 -19.46 4.05 -7.01
N GLN A 152 -20.27 3.95 -5.96
CA GLN A 152 -21.73 3.78 -6.10
C GLN A 152 -22.35 4.93 -6.90
N GLN A 153 -21.97 6.18 -6.63
CA GLN A 153 -22.60 7.32 -7.27
C GLN A 153 -22.05 7.57 -8.68
N LEU A 154 -20.73 7.65 -8.83
CA LEU A 154 -20.09 8.12 -10.06
C LEU A 154 -19.85 7.01 -11.09
N ALA A 155 -19.70 5.77 -10.63
CA ALA A 155 -19.40 4.64 -11.51
C ALA A 155 -20.62 3.73 -11.74
N VAL A 156 -21.43 3.47 -10.71
CA VAL A 156 -22.59 2.58 -10.83
C VAL A 156 -23.87 3.34 -11.19
N THR A 157 -24.18 4.41 -10.47
CA THR A 157 -25.48 5.11 -10.66
C THR A 157 -25.45 6.03 -11.87
N TRP A 158 -24.37 6.80 -12.04
CA TRP A 158 -24.25 7.77 -13.13
C TRP A 158 -23.38 7.28 -14.29
N GLU A 159 -22.66 6.17 -14.14
CA GLU A 159 -21.83 5.55 -15.20
C GLU A 159 -20.81 6.51 -15.86
N ILE A 160 -20.37 7.55 -15.13
CA ILE A 160 -19.47 8.58 -15.65
C ILE A 160 -18.01 8.10 -15.65
N LEU A 161 -17.65 7.35 -14.61
CA LEU A 161 -16.28 6.92 -14.33
C LEU A 161 -16.18 5.40 -14.28
N PRO A 162 -15.07 4.82 -14.78
CA PRO A 162 -14.87 3.38 -14.72
C PRO A 162 -14.46 2.93 -13.32
N VAL A 163 -14.79 1.68 -12.98
CA VAL A 163 -14.60 1.13 -11.62
C VAL A 163 -13.20 0.49 -11.43
N ALA A 164 -12.67 -0.17 -12.46
CA ALA A 164 -11.49 -1.04 -12.34
C ALA A 164 -10.75 -1.21 -13.68
N THR A 165 -9.62 -1.94 -13.66
CA THR A 165 -8.74 -2.33 -14.81
C THR A 165 -7.55 -1.43 -15.13
N TRP A 166 -7.48 -0.20 -14.62
CA TRP A 166 -6.32 0.70 -14.79
C TRP A 166 -5.90 0.92 -16.27
N THR A 167 -6.86 0.90 -17.20
CA THR A 167 -6.60 0.99 -18.66
C THR A 167 -6.57 2.43 -19.19
N SER A 168 -6.98 3.42 -18.39
CA SER A 168 -7.00 4.83 -18.78
C SER A 168 -6.92 5.75 -17.56
N PRO A 169 -6.50 7.03 -17.71
CA PRO A 169 -6.42 7.98 -16.60
C PRO A 169 -7.74 8.18 -15.84
N LYS A 170 -8.89 7.90 -16.47
CA LYS A 170 -10.21 7.98 -15.80
C LYS A 170 -10.32 7.02 -14.61
N HIS A 171 -9.63 5.88 -14.65
CA HIS A 171 -9.60 4.89 -13.57
C HIS A 171 -8.90 5.39 -12.31
N MET A 172 -8.07 6.43 -12.45
CA MET A 172 -7.33 7.01 -11.33
C MET A 172 -8.20 7.96 -10.51
N ILE A 173 -9.27 8.52 -11.10
CA ILE A 173 -10.02 9.62 -10.49
C ILE A 173 -10.68 9.19 -9.18
N LEU A 174 -11.42 8.08 -9.17
CA LEU A 174 -12.13 7.63 -7.97
C LEU A 174 -11.16 7.24 -6.84
N PRO A 175 -10.12 6.41 -7.08
CA PRO A 175 -9.15 6.09 -6.04
C PRO A 175 -8.38 7.31 -5.54
N THR A 176 -8.00 8.22 -6.44
CA THR A 176 -7.29 9.47 -6.09
C THR A 176 -8.14 10.34 -5.17
N LEU A 177 -9.41 10.57 -5.52
CA LEU A 177 -10.30 11.39 -4.70
C LEU A 177 -10.55 10.77 -3.33
N ALA A 178 -10.79 9.46 -3.27
CA ALA A 178 -10.93 8.75 -2.01
C ALA A 178 -9.67 8.93 -1.14
N LEU A 179 -8.50 8.56 -1.68
CA LEU A 179 -7.25 8.61 -0.92
C LEU A 179 -6.82 10.04 -0.55
N ALA A 180 -7.09 11.03 -1.39
CA ALA A 180 -6.74 12.43 -1.10
C ALA A 180 -7.48 12.95 0.14
N THR A 181 -8.75 12.58 0.32
CA THR A 181 -9.50 12.93 1.55
C THR A 181 -8.93 12.23 2.79
N GLY A 182 -8.48 10.98 2.67
CA GLY A 182 -7.81 10.26 3.75
C GLY A 182 -6.47 10.87 4.15
N LEU A 183 -5.69 11.40 3.21
CA LEU A 183 -4.41 12.07 3.51
C LEU A 183 -4.58 13.39 4.29
N TRP A 184 -5.76 14.01 4.27
CA TRP A 184 -6.05 15.14 5.15
C TRP A 184 -6.12 14.73 6.62
N GLN A 185 -6.45 13.46 6.91
CA GLN A 185 -6.56 12.93 8.27
C GLN A 185 -5.19 12.76 8.94
N SER A 186 -4.15 12.41 8.17
CA SER A 186 -2.82 12.09 8.71
C SER A 186 -1.95 13.31 9.00
N SER A 187 -2.35 14.52 8.60
CA SER A 187 -1.61 15.77 8.87
C SER A 187 -1.91 16.39 10.23
N HIS A 188 -2.81 15.79 11.01
CA HIS A 188 -3.27 16.28 12.32
C HIS A 188 -2.82 15.38 13.49
N VAL A 189 -1.86 14.47 13.26
CA VAL A 189 -1.19 13.63 14.28
C VAL A 189 0.31 13.93 14.26
#